data_AF-H1YWI1-F1
#
_entry.id   AF-H1YWI1-F1
#
_cell.length_a   1.000
_cell.length_b   1.000
_cell.length_c   1.000
_cell.angle_alpha   90.00
_cell.angle_beta   90.00
_cell.angle_gamma   90.00
#
_symmetry.space_group_name_H-M   'P 1'
#
loop_
_entity.id
_entity.type
_entity.pdbx_description
1 polymer ?
#
loop_
_entity_poly.entity_id
_entity_poly.type
_entity_poly.pdbx_seq_one_letter_code
_entity_poly.pdbx_strand_id
1 'polypeptide(L)'
;MSGKKSSGNEEIFSKEKSNRNNIDNPGFSQNNYIQQNSEILSFSDKYGVQLKVPAISVILSGLFPGLGQVYNGDSLLKGLLIFFGTTFGFFIFLIPGLIVWIYGLYDGWKKAAGVNSGLYEYKPVKTADLILMVMIPLIVMVVLMFLSIYAMMHFTEMSYELINI
;
A
#
# COMPACT_ATOMS: atom_id res chain seq x y z
N MET A 1 17.39 -10.50 17.27
CA MET A 1 16.88 -11.54 16.33
C MET A 1 16.68 -11.05 14.88
N SER A 2 17.13 -9.85 14.48
CA SER A 2 16.86 -9.27 13.14
C SER A 2 17.72 -9.80 12.00
N GLY A 3 18.89 -10.39 12.26
CA GLY A 3 19.89 -10.70 11.23
C GLY A 3 19.60 -11.90 10.32
N LYS A 4 18.74 -12.86 10.73
CA LYS A 4 18.46 -14.06 9.92
C LYS A 4 17.46 -13.82 8.77
N LYS A 5 16.59 -12.81 8.88
CA LYS A 5 15.54 -12.54 7.86
C LYS A 5 16.07 -11.85 6.60
N SER A 6 17.02 -10.93 6.77
CA SER A 6 17.65 -10.23 5.64
C SER A 6 18.46 -11.18 4.74
N SER A 7 19.18 -12.15 5.30
CA SER A 7 19.91 -13.17 4.54
C SER A 7 19.00 -14.11 3.74
N GLY A 8 17.80 -14.41 4.24
CA GLY A 8 16.83 -15.26 3.51
C GLY A 8 16.24 -14.57 2.28
N ASN A 9 16.02 -13.25 2.32
CA ASN A 9 15.52 -12.50 1.17
C ASN A 9 16.48 -12.60 -0.02
N GLU A 10 17.77 -12.32 0.20
CA GLU A 10 18.80 -12.36 -0.85
C GLU A 10 18.94 -13.74 -1.49
N GLU A 11 18.80 -14.80 -0.69
CA GLU A 11 18.88 -16.19 -1.18
C GLU A 11 17.66 -16.57 -2.03
N ILE A 12 16.45 -16.16 -1.64
CA ILE A 12 15.22 -16.33 -2.45
C ILE A 12 15.34 -15.56 -3.76
N PHE A 13 15.77 -14.30 -3.72
CA PHE A 13 15.88 -13.48 -4.92
C PHE A 13 16.94 -14.00 -5.89
N SER A 14 18.06 -14.47 -5.36
CA SER A 14 19.10 -15.12 -6.17
C SER A 14 18.58 -16.40 -6.83
N LYS A 15 17.78 -17.20 -6.11
CA LYS A 15 17.12 -18.39 -6.65
C LYS A 15 16.05 -18.06 -7.68
N GLU A 16 15.19 -17.07 -7.44
CA GLU A 16 14.12 -16.67 -8.37
C GLU A 16 14.68 -16.08 -9.67
N LYS A 17 15.72 -15.24 -9.58
CA LYS A 17 16.38 -14.63 -10.75
C LYS A 17 17.13 -15.67 -11.58
N SER A 18 17.82 -16.60 -10.92
CA SER A 18 18.43 -17.77 -11.57
C SER A 18 17.37 -18.64 -12.26
N ASN A 19 16.22 -18.83 -11.59
CA ASN A 19 15.12 -19.62 -12.11
C ASN A 19 14.50 -18.98 -13.37
N ARG A 20 14.23 -17.67 -13.37
CA ARG A 20 13.73 -16.97 -14.57
C ARG A 20 14.59 -17.21 -15.81
N ASN A 21 15.91 -17.21 -15.67
CA ASN A 21 16.82 -17.47 -16.79
C ASN A 21 16.76 -18.94 -17.29
N ASN A 22 16.32 -19.87 -16.45
CA ASN A 22 16.19 -21.30 -16.79
C ASN A 22 14.82 -21.65 -17.40
N ILE A 23 13.78 -20.87 -17.09
CA ILE A 23 12.42 -21.01 -17.64
C ILE A 23 12.42 -20.83 -19.16
N ASP A 24 13.28 -19.95 -19.66
CA ASP A 24 13.41 -19.62 -21.09
C ASP A 24 14.23 -20.69 -21.86
N ASN A 25 14.74 -21.71 -21.16
CA ASN A 25 15.50 -22.80 -21.76
C ASN A 25 14.55 -23.86 -22.35
N PRO A 26 14.63 -24.20 -23.65
CA PRO A 26 13.73 -25.16 -24.30
C PRO A 26 13.79 -26.58 -23.71
N GLY A 27 14.78 -26.90 -22.87
CA GLY A 27 14.88 -28.17 -22.14
C GLY A 27 14.18 -28.19 -20.77
N PHE A 28 13.59 -27.08 -20.32
CA PHE A 28 13.00 -26.98 -18.99
C PHE A 28 11.55 -27.52 -19.00
N SER A 29 11.34 -28.67 -18.36
CA SER A 29 10.05 -29.38 -18.31
C SER A 29 9.14 -28.90 -17.18
N GLN A 30 7.82 -28.96 -17.36
CA GLN A 30 6.78 -28.58 -16.37
C GLN A 30 7.03 -29.14 -14.95
N ASN A 31 7.52 -30.38 -14.83
CA ASN A 31 7.82 -30.99 -13.54
C ASN A 31 8.99 -30.33 -12.80
N ASN A 32 9.95 -29.74 -13.53
CA ASN A 32 11.06 -28.98 -12.94
C ASN A 32 10.56 -27.64 -12.37
N TYR A 33 9.57 -27.00 -13.01
CA TYR A 33 8.98 -25.76 -12.49
C TYR A 33 8.28 -26.00 -11.15
N ILE A 34 7.52 -27.09 -11.04
CA ILE A 34 6.74 -27.40 -9.83
C ILE A 34 7.66 -27.74 -8.65
N GLN A 35 8.68 -28.60 -8.86
CA GLN A 35 9.65 -28.93 -7.81
C GLN A 35 10.40 -27.68 -7.33
N GLN A 36 10.86 -26.84 -8.25
CA GLN A 36 11.62 -25.65 -7.88
C GLN A 36 10.77 -24.58 -7.18
N ASN A 37 9.52 -24.36 -7.62
CA ASN A 37 8.62 -23.46 -6.93
C ASN A 37 8.26 -23.97 -5.53
N SER A 38 8.17 -25.28 -5.33
CA SER A 38 7.97 -25.86 -3.99
C SER A 38 9.16 -25.63 -3.05
N GLU A 39 10.38 -25.63 -3.57
CA GLU A 39 11.59 -25.27 -2.81
C GLU A 39 11.63 -23.78 -2.46
N ILE A 40 11.28 -22.92 -3.41
CA ILE A 40 11.22 -21.46 -3.16
C ILE A 40 10.12 -21.17 -2.14
N LEU A 41 8.96 -21.83 -2.22
CA LEU A 41 7.87 -21.68 -1.27
C LEU A 41 8.25 -22.18 0.14
N SER A 42 8.84 -23.37 0.25
CA SER A 42 9.27 -23.91 1.55
C SER A 42 10.39 -23.09 2.19
N PHE A 43 11.29 -22.54 1.38
CA PHE A 43 12.29 -21.58 1.83
C PHE A 43 11.61 -20.27 2.27
N SER A 44 10.74 -19.68 1.45
CA SER A 44 10.00 -18.46 1.77
C SER A 44 9.24 -18.59 3.10
N ASP A 45 8.64 -19.74 3.36
CA ASP A 45 7.92 -20.05 4.59
C ASP A 45 8.87 -20.17 5.79
N LYS A 46 10.00 -20.88 5.61
CA LYS A 46 11.05 -21.03 6.64
C LYS A 46 11.68 -19.71 7.09
N TYR A 47 11.84 -18.75 6.16
CA TYR A 47 12.44 -17.44 6.45
C TYR A 47 11.39 -16.32 6.61
N GLY A 48 10.11 -16.63 6.40
CA GLY A 48 8.98 -15.72 6.55
C GLY A 48 8.97 -14.57 5.55
N VAL A 49 9.46 -14.80 4.34
CA VAL A 49 9.50 -13.83 3.23
C VAL A 49 8.19 -13.94 2.46
N GLN A 50 7.62 -12.82 2.03
CA GLN A 50 6.43 -12.84 1.17
C GLN A 50 6.63 -11.86 0.01
N LEU A 51 6.53 -12.39 -1.22
CA LEU A 51 6.51 -11.59 -2.43
C LEU A 51 5.26 -10.68 -2.43
N LYS A 52 5.42 -9.45 -2.87
CA LYS A 52 4.34 -8.46 -3.01
C LYS A 52 3.87 -8.41 -4.44
N VAL A 53 2.64 -7.99 -4.68
CA VAL A 53 2.17 -7.74 -6.05
C VAL A 53 2.13 -6.23 -6.27
N PRO A 54 3.03 -5.64 -7.09
CA PRO A 54 3.07 -4.18 -7.28
C PRO A 54 1.76 -3.60 -7.80
N ALA A 55 1.08 -4.33 -8.68
CA ALA A 55 -0.24 -3.92 -9.19
C ALA A 55 -1.28 -3.82 -8.07
N ILE A 56 -1.29 -4.77 -7.12
CA ILE A 56 -2.21 -4.73 -5.96
C ILE A 56 -1.89 -3.50 -5.10
N SER A 57 -0.61 -3.19 -4.87
CA SER A 57 -0.22 -1.99 -4.11
C SER A 57 -0.73 -0.70 -4.76
N VAL A 58 -0.64 -0.58 -6.08
CA VAL A 58 -1.17 0.57 -6.84
C VAL A 58 -2.68 0.66 -6.71
N ILE A 59 -3.41 -0.45 -6.92
CA ILE A 59 -4.88 -0.47 -6.84
C ILE A 59 -5.33 -0.08 -5.43
N LEU A 60 -4.67 -0.62 -4.40
CA LEU A 60 -4.96 -0.28 -3.00
C LEU A 60 -4.76 1.21 -2.72
N SER A 61 -3.62 1.78 -3.14
CA SER A 61 -3.36 3.22 -3.00
C SER A 61 -4.29 4.09 -3.86
N GLY A 62 -4.78 3.58 -4.98
CA GLY A 62 -5.73 4.26 -5.86
C GLY A 62 -7.11 4.37 -5.26
N LEU A 63 -7.60 3.27 -4.67
CA LEU A 63 -8.90 3.25 -3.97
C LEU A 63 -8.84 4.02 -2.65
N PHE A 64 -7.73 3.87 -1.92
CA PHE A 64 -7.52 4.52 -0.63
C PHE A 64 -6.09 5.05 -0.54
N PRO A 65 -5.89 6.38 -0.59
CA PRO A 65 -4.56 6.97 -0.56
C PRO A 65 -3.78 6.49 0.69
N GLY A 66 -2.58 5.93 0.49
CA GLY A 66 -1.73 5.44 1.57
C GLY A 66 -1.85 3.94 1.88
N LEU A 67 -2.85 3.23 1.34
CA LEU A 67 -3.10 1.82 1.70
C LEU A 67 -2.05 0.86 1.09
N GLY A 68 -1.51 1.17 -0.08
CA GLY A 68 -0.44 0.41 -0.71
C GLY A 68 0.86 0.41 0.11
N GLN A 69 1.16 1.50 0.82
CA GLN A 69 2.30 1.60 1.74
C GLN A 69 2.15 0.66 2.93
N VAL A 70 0.95 0.60 3.52
CA VAL A 70 0.67 -0.29 4.64
C VAL A 70 0.69 -1.76 4.19
N TYR A 71 0.14 -2.06 3.01
CA TYR A 71 0.23 -3.38 2.38
C TYR A 71 1.68 -3.85 2.12
N ASN A 72 2.58 -2.93 1.78
CA ASN A 72 3.99 -3.24 1.59
C ASN A 72 4.77 -3.38 2.89
N GLY A 73 4.16 -3.14 4.05
CA GLY A 73 4.80 -3.23 5.35
C GLY A 73 5.71 -2.04 5.69
N ASP A 74 5.55 -0.89 5.03
CA ASP A 74 6.40 0.28 5.30
C ASP A 74 6.14 0.84 6.71
N SER A 75 5.00 1.49 6.95
CA SER A 75 4.54 1.99 8.25
C SER A 75 3.13 2.58 8.13
N LEU A 76 2.29 2.40 9.15
CA LEU A 76 0.98 3.06 9.25
C LEU A 76 1.10 4.59 9.10
N LEU A 77 2.09 5.20 9.75
CA LEU A 77 2.33 6.64 9.69
C LEU A 77 2.53 7.15 8.27
N LYS A 78 3.27 6.41 7.43
CA LYS A 78 3.52 6.79 6.03
C LYS A 78 2.22 6.75 5.22
N GLY A 79 1.40 5.71 5.44
CA GLY A 79 0.06 5.61 4.85
C GLY A 79 -0.82 6.80 5.26
N LEU A 80 -0.88 7.12 6.56
CA LEU A 80 -1.67 8.24 7.07
C LEU A 80 -1.19 9.60 6.54
N LEU A 81 0.12 9.82 6.40
CA LEU A 81 0.65 11.06 5.83
C LEU A 81 0.21 11.24 4.37
N ILE A 82 0.21 10.17 3.57
CA ILE A 82 -0.29 10.22 2.18
C ILE A 82 -1.80 10.45 2.18
N PHE A 83 -2.54 9.80 3.08
CA PHE A 83 -3.99 10.00 3.22
C PHE A 83 -4.33 11.45 3.56
N PHE A 84 -3.78 11.98 4.64
CA PHE A 84 -4.04 13.37 5.07
C PHE A 84 -3.49 14.36 4.05
N GLY A 85 -2.30 14.14 3.49
CA GLY A 85 -1.74 15.01 2.45
C GLY A 85 -2.61 15.05 1.20
N THR A 86 -3.16 13.91 0.77
CA THR A 86 -4.11 13.85 -0.35
C THR A 86 -5.42 14.55 -0.01
N THR A 87 -5.96 14.28 1.18
CA THR A 87 -7.22 14.83 1.67
C THR A 87 -7.15 16.35 1.81
N PHE A 88 -6.19 16.87 2.58
CA PHE A 88 -5.96 18.30 2.73
C PHE A 88 -5.58 18.96 1.40
N GLY A 89 -4.78 18.26 0.59
CA GLY A 89 -4.46 18.70 -0.76
C GLY A 89 -5.74 19.02 -1.52
N PHE A 90 -6.66 18.05 -1.67
CA PHE A 90 -7.93 18.25 -2.35
C PHE A 90 -8.86 19.28 -1.69
N PHE A 91 -8.83 19.42 -0.36
CA PHE A 91 -9.60 20.44 0.36
C PHE A 91 -9.14 21.86 0.03
N ILE A 92 -7.83 22.09 -0.13
CA ILE A 92 -7.29 23.41 -0.45
C ILE A 92 -7.38 23.66 -1.96
N PHE A 93 -6.89 22.71 -2.79
CA PHE A 93 -6.89 22.80 -4.25
C PHE A 93 -6.81 21.42 -4.92
N LEU A 94 -7.43 21.26 -6.10
CA LEU A 94 -7.40 19.99 -6.83
C LEU A 94 -5.97 19.51 -7.14
N ILE A 95 -5.09 20.42 -7.60
CA ILE A 95 -3.75 20.08 -8.10
C ILE A 95 -2.83 19.52 -6.99
N PRO A 96 -2.66 20.18 -5.83
CA PRO A 96 -1.89 19.62 -4.71
C PRO A 96 -2.36 18.25 -4.26
N GLY A 97 -3.68 18.02 -4.15
CA GLY A 97 -4.23 16.71 -3.80
C GLY A 97 -3.86 15.63 -4.81
N LEU A 98 -3.96 15.95 -6.10
CA LEU A 98 -3.60 15.04 -7.18
C LEU A 98 -2.11 14.67 -7.17
N ILE A 99 -1.23 15.64 -6.88
CA ILE A 99 0.22 15.41 -6.79
C ILE A 99 0.54 14.40 -5.67
N VAL A 100 -0.01 14.61 -4.47
CA VAL A 100 0.24 13.70 -3.33
C VAL A 100 -0.35 12.32 -3.60
N TRP A 101 -1.53 12.25 -4.23
CA TRP A 101 -2.16 10.99 -4.59
C TRP A 101 -1.32 10.17 -5.57
N ILE A 102 -0.89 10.78 -6.69
CA ILE A 102 -0.03 10.12 -7.69
C ILE A 102 1.30 9.71 -7.06
N TYR A 103 1.89 10.54 -6.21
CA TYR A 103 3.08 10.18 -5.45
C TYR A 103 2.85 8.90 -4.62
N GLY A 104 1.70 8.79 -3.95
CA GLY A 104 1.33 7.59 -3.19
C GLY A 104 1.18 6.33 -4.04
N LEU A 105 0.70 6.44 -5.28
CA LEU A 105 0.65 5.31 -6.23
C LEU A 105 2.05 4.84 -6.59
N TYR A 106 2.90 5.79 -7.01
CA TYR A 106 4.27 5.51 -7.45
C TYR A 106 5.13 4.94 -6.33
N ASP A 107 5.08 5.53 -5.14
CA ASP A 107 5.84 5.07 -3.97
C ASP A 107 5.43 3.64 -3.56
N GLY A 108 4.12 3.33 -3.58
CA GLY A 108 3.61 1.98 -3.31
C GLY A 108 4.10 0.95 -4.34
N TRP A 109 4.00 1.27 -5.63
CA TRP A 109 4.52 0.42 -6.69
C TRP A 109 6.02 0.15 -6.55
N LYS A 110 6.81 1.22 -6.40
CA LYS A 110 8.27 1.16 -6.31
C LYS A 110 8.69 0.32 -5.12
N LYS A 111 8.01 0.46 -3.98
CA LYS A 111 8.32 -0.32 -2.79
C LYS A 111 8.01 -1.81 -2.99
N ALA A 112 6.85 -2.15 -3.53
CA ALA A 112 6.49 -3.54 -3.81
C ALA A 112 7.46 -4.19 -4.81
N ALA A 113 7.79 -3.48 -5.90
CA ALA A 113 8.76 -3.95 -6.89
C ALA A 113 10.16 -4.11 -6.30
N GLY A 114 10.58 -3.18 -5.44
CA GLY A 114 11.89 -3.24 -4.78
C GLY A 114 11.99 -4.34 -3.71
N VAL A 115 10.90 -4.65 -3.00
CA VAL A 115 10.84 -5.83 -2.13
C VAL A 115 11.05 -7.08 -2.98
N ASN A 116 10.34 -7.21 -4.11
CA ASN A 116 10.47 -8.34 -5.04
C ASN A 116 11.79 -8.43 -5.81
N SER A 117 12.66 -7.43 -5.72
CA SER A 117 13.96 -7.46 -6.37
C SER A 117 15.11 -7.52 -5.35
N GLY A 118 14.80 -7.69 -4.07
CA GLY A 118 15.78 -7.66 -2.97
C GLY A 118 16.36 -6.28 -2.69
N LEU A 119 15.84 -5.20 -3.30
CA LEU A 119 16.30 -3.82 -3.06
C LEU A 119 15.81 -3.28 -1.71
N TYR A 120 14.69 -3.79 -1.20
CA TYR A 120 14.13 -3.42 0.09
C TYR A 120 13.92 -4.64 0.97
N GLU A 121 14.23 -4.48 2.26
CA GLU A 121 13.96 -5.53 3.25
C GLU A 121 12.46 -5.77 3.38
N TYR A 122 12.06 -7.05 3.34
CA TYR A 122 10.70 -7.46 3.63
C TYR A 122 10.34 -7.16 5.09
N LYS A 123 9.22 -6.46 5.29
CA LYS A 123 8.64 -6.21 6.60
C LYS A 123 7.26 -6.87 6.68
N PRO A 124 7.00 -7.72 7.69
CA PRO A 124 5.70 -8.33 7.86
C PRO A 124 4.66 -7.26 8.16
N VAL A 125 3.54 -7.32 7.44
CA VAL A 125 2.42 -6.39 7.64
C VAL A 125 1.71 -6.77 8.93
N LYS A 126 1.49 -5.79 9.80
CA LYS A 126 0.64 -5.96 10.97
C LYS A 126 -0.81 -5.78 10.54
N THR A 127 -1.65 -6.79 10.79
CA THR A 127 -3.08 -6.72 10.46
C THR A 127 -3.77 -5.52 11.12
N ALA A 128 -3.34 -5.15 12.34
CA ALA A 128 -3.83 -3.96 13.03
C ALA A 128 -3.58 -2.67 12.22
N ASP A 129 -2.43 -2.54 11.55
CA ASP A 129 -2.11 -1.36 10.75
C ASP A 129 -3.05 -1.26 9.54
N LEU A 130 -3.37 -2.37 8.89
CA LEU A 130 -4.35 -2.39 7.79
C LEU A 130 -5.75 -2.00 8.26
N ILE A 131 -6.20 -2.55 9.39
CA ILE A 131 -7.52 -2.24 9.96
C ILE A 131 -7.57 -0.75 10.33
N LEU A 132 -6.57 -0.23 11.03
CA LEU A 132 -6.51 1.18 11.42
C LEU A 132 -6.47 2.11 10.20
N MET A 133 -5.76 1.73 9.14
CA MET A 133 -5.70 2.49 7.90
C MET A 133 -7.06 2.59 7.19
N VAL A 134 -7.98 1.66 7.42
CA VAL A 134 -9.36 1.75 6.89
C VAL A 134 -10.25 2.51 7.86
N MET A 135 -10.17 2.20 9.15
CA MET A 135 -11.04 2.77 10.18
C MET A 135 -10.81 4.27 10.39
N ILE A 136 -9.56 4.74 10.39
CA ILE A 136 -9.23 6.16 10.61
C ILE A 136 -9.83 7.04 9.50
N PRO A 137 -9.56 6.80 8.20
CA PRO A 137 -10.21 7.53 7.11
C PRO A 137 -11.74 7.49 7.16
N LEU A 138 -12.33 6.33 7.48
CA LEU A 138 -13.78 6.18 7.58
C LEU A 138 -14.35 7.10 8.68
N ILE A 139 -13.73 7.09 9.86
CA ILE A 139 -14.14 7.97 10.98
C ILE A 139 -13.99 9.44 10.57
N VAL A 140 -12.86 9.81 9.93
CA VAL A 140 -12.63 11.18 9.45
C VAL A 140 -13.72 11.60 8.45
N MET A 141 -14.07 10.75 7.48
CA MET A 141 -15.13 11.03 6.51
C MET A 141 -16.49 11.21 7.18
N VAL A 142 -16.84 10.33 8.14
CA VAL A 142 -18.09 10.44 8.89
C VAL A 142 -18.16 11.74 9.69
N VAL A 143 -17.08 12.10 10.39
CA VAL A 143 -16.99 13.36 11.14
C VAL A 143 -17.14 14.57 10.21
N LEU A 144 -16.43 14.58 9.08
CA LEU A 144 -16.53 15.66 8.08
C LEU A 144 -17.94 15.76 7.48
N MET A 145 -18.61 14.64 7.24
CA MET A 145 -20.00 14.60 6.78
C MET A 145 -20.92 15.28 7.81
N PHE A 146 -20.85 14.91 9.09
CA PHE A 146 -21.67 15.55 10.12
C PHE A 146 -21.37 17.05 10.26
N LEU A 147 -20.11 17.45 10.20
CA LEU A 147 -19.71 18.87 10.24
C LEU A 147 -20.29 19.64 9.04
N SER A 148 -20.26 19.06 7.84
CA SER A 148 -20.84 19.70 6.64
C SER A 148 -22.35 19.87 6.75
N ILE A 149 -23.07 18.89 7.29
CA ILE A 149 -24.52 18.96 7.51
C ILE A 149 -24.83 20.05 8.53
N TYR A 150 -24.11 20.08 9.66
CA TYR A 150 -24.24 21.12 10.68
C TYR A 150 -24.02 22.52 10.10
N ALA A 151 -22.93 22.71 9.35
CA ALA A 151 -22.62 23.98 8.71
C ALA A 151 -23.71 24.41 7.71
N MET A 152 -24.24 23.47 6.93
CA MET A 152 -25.30 23.73 5.95
C MET A 152 -26.62 24.15 6.63
N MET A 153 -27.00 23.49 7.72
CA MET A 153 -28.20 23.87 8.48
C MET A 153 -28.08 25.29 9.02
N HIS A 154 -26.96 25.62 9.66
CA HIS A 154 -26.75 26.95 10.22
C HIS A 154 -26.66 28.05 9.15
N PHE A 155 -26.00 27.77 8.03
CA PHE A 155 -25.98 28.68 6.88
C PHE A 155 -27.39 28.95 6.35
N THR A 156 -28.23 27.91 6.29
CA THR A 156 -29.61 28.01 5.84
C THR A 156 -30.44 28.88 6.78
N GLU A 157 -30.33 28.69 8.10
CA GLU A 157 -30.99 29.54 9.12
C GLU A 157 -30.61 31.02 8.95
N MET A 158 -29.31 31.31 8.86
CA MET A 158 -28.80 32.67 8.66
C MET A 158 -29.35 33.30 7.36
N SER A 159 -29.45 32.51 6.29
CA SER A 159 -30.01 33.01 5.02
C SER A 159 -31.50 33.37 5.13
N TYR A 160 -32.28 32.63 5.90
CA TYR A 160 -33.70 32.94 6.13
C TYR A 160 -33.90 34.21 6.95
N GLU A 161 -33.05 34.46 7.95
CA GLU A 161 -33.10 35.70 8.73
C GLU A 161 -32.80 36.92 7.85
N LEU A 162 -31.79 36.84 6.97
CA LEU A 162 -31.39 37.95 6.10
C LEU A 162 -32.44 38.31 5.04
N ILE A 163 -33.25 37.34 4.57
CA ILE A 163 -34.28 37.58 3.54
C ILE A 163 -35.54 38.24 4.13
N ASN A 164 -35.82 38.02 5.43
CA ASN A 164 -37.04 38.49 6.09
C ASN A 164 -36.88 39.83 6.86
N ILE A 165 -35.74 40.50 6.70
CA ILE A 165 -35.46 41.87 7.20
C ILE A 165 -35.74 42.87 6.08
#